data_AF-A0A7J7PPM0-F1
#
_entry.id   AF-A0A7J7PPM0-F1
#
_cell.length_a   1.000
_cell.length_b   1.000
_cell.length_c   1.000
_cell.angle_alpha   90.00
_cell.angle_beta   90.00
_cell.angle_gamma   90.00
#
_symmetry.space_group_name_H-M   'P 1'
#
loop_
_entity.id
_entity.type
_entity.pdbx_description
1 polymer ?
#
loop_
_entity_poly.entity_id
_entity_poly.type
_entity_poly.pdbx_seq_one_letter_code
_entity_poly.pdbx_strand_id
1 'polypeptide(L)'
;MGVMGHSGHKNIADYRGGVLIGNFYEDAEHRLTTSQGQQLLGLGAPFVGQATSAAAQKPEGRMGAELAASYTRTDLSRVGKCVPASLNFTHGDPHEPPVQCFATVNRLAFGEKSLGEPAVQQYLWSGKTRLNAFVPISTPEDSNGSGSTALGNTKRSQWARAADDDMYSTSAQVAADSTALQAAANSAACHTARCVPPSEDGPASVGKKAAGHFAAELDKNYHAIGLRK
;
A
#
# COMPACT_ATOMS: atom_id res chain seq x y z
N MET A 1 -53.35 -94.91 -57.92
CA MET A 1 -53.49 -93.60 -57.26
C MET A 1 -52.71 -93.62 -55.96
N GLY A 2 -51.91 -92.59 -55.70
CA GLY A 2 -50.95 -92.48 -54.59
C GLY A 2 -49.57 -92.07 -55.12
N VAL A 3 -49.25 -90.77 -55.02
CA VAL A 3 -48.10 -90.11 -55.68
C VAL A 3 -46.77 -90.58 -55.06
N MET A 4 -45.84 -91.10 -55.88
CA MET A 4 -44.47 -91.38 -55.44
C MET A 4 -43.57 -90.17 -55.74
N GLY A 5 -43.47 -89.28 -54.77
CA GLY A 5 -42.43 -88.24 -54.71
C GLY A 5 -41.88 -88.18 -53.29
N HIS A 6 -40.56 -88.33 -53.12
CA HIS A 6 -39.91 -88.22 -51.82
C HIS A 6 -39.70 -86.74 -51.46
N SER A 7 -40.33 -86.27 -50.38
CA SER A 7 -40.02 -84.95 -49.83
C SER A 7 -38.73 -85.02 -49.01
N GLY A 8 -37.62 -84.52 -49.55
CA GLY A 8 -36.33 -84.45 -48.86
C GLY A 8 -36.27 -83.40 -47.75
N HIS A 9 -37.26 -83.36 -46.86
CA HIS A 9 -37.26 -82.46 -45.70
C HIS A 9 -36.44 -83.07 -44.57
N LYS A 10 -35.54 -82.28 -43.98
CA LYS A 10 -34.84 -82.63 -42.74
C LYS A 10 -35.62 -82.01 -41.59
N ASN A 11 -35.93 -82.78 -40.55
CA ASN A 11 -36.70 -82.34 -39.36
C ASN A 11 -35.92 -81.38 -38.45
N ILE A 12 -35.16 -80.45 -39.04
CA ILE A 12 -34.25 -79.53 -38.34
C ILE A 12 -35.02 -78.67 -37.31
N ALA A 13 -36.28 -78.33 -37.61
CA ALA A 13 -37.13 -77.53 -36.74
C ALA A 13 -37.74 -78.29 -35.54
N ASP A 14 -37.72 -79.62 -35.54
CA ASP A 14 -38.43 -80.43 -34.54
C ASP A 14 -37.55 -80.89 -33.36
N TYR A 15 -36.23 -80.66 -33.45
CA TYR A 15 -35.32 -81.10 -32.40
C TYR A 15 -35.31 -80.11 -31.24
N ARG A 16 -35.49 -80.64 -30.02
CA ARG A 16 -35.32 -79.87 -28.79
C ARG A 16 -33.86 -79.44 -28.63
N GLY A 17 -33.63 -78.32 -27.95
CA GLY A 17 -32.28 -77.83 -27.71
C GLY A 17 -31.42 -78.85 -26.95
N GLY A 18 -30.19 -79.06 -27.42
CA GLY A 18 -29.26 -80.07 -26.90
C GLY A 18 -29.02 -81.26 -27.86
N VAL A 19 -29.81 -81.40 -28.93
CA VAL A 19 -29.54 -82.37 -29.99
C VAL A 19 -28.47 -81.81 -30.92
N LEU A 20 -27.43 -82.61 -31.19
CA LEU A 20 -26.32 -82.28 -32.08
C LEU A 20 -26.77 -82.37 -33.55
N ILE A 21 -27.59 -81.42 -33.97
CA ILE A 21 -27.97 -81.21 -35.37
C ILE A 21 -26.99 -80.26 -36.06
N GLY A 22 -27.06 -80.18 -37.40
CA GLY A 22 -26.11 -79.38 -38.19
C GLY A 22 -25.97 -77.90 -37.79
N ASN A 23 -26.93 -77.34 -37.03
CA ASN A 23 -26.90 -75.96 -36.54
C ASN A 23 -26.78 -75.82 -35.00
N PHE A 24 -26.38 -76.88 -34.28
CA PHE A 24 -26.41 -76.88 -32.81
C PHE A 24 -25.54 -75.77 -32.18
N TYR A 25 -24.45 -75.39 -32.84
CA TYR A 25 -23.49 -74.40 -32.34
C TYR A 25 -24.09 -73.00 -32.33
N GLU A 26 -24.71 -72.58 -33.42
CA GLU A 26 -25.37 -71.27 -33.55
C GLU A 26 -26.59 -71.16 -32.61
N ASP A 27 -27.34 -72.25 -32.43
CA ASP A 27 -28.46 -72.29 -31.48
C ASP A 27 -27.99 -72.17 -30.01
N ALA A 28 -26.80 -72.70 -29.69
CA ALA A 28 -26.18 -72.57 -28.37
C ALA A 28 -25.64 -71.15 -28.12
N GLU A 29 -24.91 -70.58 -29.09
CA GLU A 29 -24.42 -69.19 -29.08
C GLU A 29 -25.56 -68.18 -28.97
N HIS A 30 -26.64 -68.36 -29.74
CA HIS A 30 -27.81 -67.49 -29.68
C HIS A 30 -28.47 -67.49 -28.30
N ARG A 31 -28.56 -68.65 -27.63
CA ARG A 31 -29.09 -68.74 -26.26
C ARG A 31 -28.17 -68.08 -25.24
N LEU A 32 -26.86 -68.26 -25.39
CA LEU A 32 -25.86 -67.64 -24.51
C LEU A 32 -25.89 -66.10 -24.65
N THR A 33 -25.88 -65.58 -25.87
CA THR A 33 -25.97 -64.14 -26.14
C THR A 33 -27.29 -63.53 -25.67
N THR A 34 -28.42 -64.23 -25.86
CA THR A 34 -29.74 -63.76 -25.39
C THR A 34 -29.84 -63.72 -23.87
N SER A 35 -29.24 -64.69 -23.16
CA SER A 35 -29.35 -64.80 -21.71
C SER A 35 -28.30 -64.01 -20.93
N GLN A 36 -27.09 -63.84 -21.48
CA GLN A 36 -25.95 -63.24 -20.77
C GLN A 36 -25.47 -61.92 -21.39
N GLY A 37 -26.04 -61.49 -22.52
CA GLY A 37 -25.61 -60.31 -23.26
C GLY A 37 -24.36 -60.56 -24.11
N GLN A 38 -24.00 -59.60 -24.96
CA GLN A 38 -22.79 -59.69 -25.78
C GLN A 38 -21.55 -59.56 -24.89
N GLN A 39 -20.76 -60.63 -24.81
CA GLN A 39 -19.48 -60.65 -24.10
C GLN A 39 -18.34 -60.55 -25.11
N LEU A 40 -17.31 -59.79 -24.77
CA LEU A 40 -16.09 -59.76 -25.58
C LEU A 40 -15.37 -61.10 -25.36
N LEU A 41 -15.30 -61.95 -26.39
CA LEU A 41 -14.66 -63.28 -26.37
C LEU A 41 -15.41 -64.38 -25.56
N GLY A 42 -16.69 -64.19 -25.26
CA GLY A 42 -17.52 -65.23 -24.62
C GLY A 42 -17.15 -65.58 -23.17
N LEU A 43 -16.33 -64.74 -22.53
CA LEU A 43 -15.86 -64.93 -21.16
C LEU A 43 -16.12 -63.67 -20.33
N GLY A 44 -16.92 -63.79 -19.28
CA GLY A 44 -17.03 -62.79 -18.21
C GLY A 44 -18.26 -61.89 -18.28
N ALA A 45 -18.13 -60.68 -17.72
CA ALA A 45 -19.24 -59.72 -17.64
C ALA A 45 -19.63 -59.17 -19.03
N PRO A 46 -20.90 -58.74 -19.21
CA PRO A 46 -21.34 -58.14 -20.46
C PRO A 46 -20.46 -56.93 -20.84
N PHE A 47 -20.09 -56.84 -22.11
CA PHE A 47 -19.25 -55.75 -22.59
C PHE A 47 -20.03 -54.44 -22.59
N VAL A 48 -19.64 -53.52 -21.71
CA VAL A 48 -20.16 -52.15 -21.70
C VAL A 48 -19.14 -51.27 -22.44
N GLY A 49 -19.42 -51.02 -23.71
CA GLY A 49 -18.62 -50.10 -24.52
C GLY A 49 -18.82 -48.66 -24.05
N GLN A 50 -17.75 -48.01 -23.60
CA GLN A 50 -17.74 -46.56 -23.37
C GLN A 50 -17.02 -45.89 -24.54
N ALA A 51 -17.57 -44.78 -25.03
CA ALA A 51 -16.89 -43.96 -26.04
C ALA A 51 -15.54 -43.45 -25.50
N THR A 52 -14.49 -43.52 -26.32
CA THR A 52 -13.13 -43.08 -25.94
C THR A 52 -13.08 -41.62 -25.49
N SER A 53 -13.96 -40.77 -26.03
CA SER A 53 -14.14 -39.37 -25.61
C SER A 53 -14.66 -39.24 -24.18
N ALA A 54 -15.61 -40.08 -23.78
CA ALA A 54 -16.17 -40.08 -22.43
C ALA A 54 -15.18 -40.63 -21.40
N ALA A 55 -14.28 -41.53 -21.80
CA ALA A 55 -13.20 -42.02 -20.95
C ALA A 55 -12.10 -40.97 -20.72
N ALA A 56 -11.82 -40.14 -21.73
CA ALA A 56 -10.80 -39.09 -21.67
C ALA A 56 -11.29 -37.79 -20.99
N GLN A 57 -12.59 -37.48 -21.08
CA GLN A 57 -13.17 -36.25 -20.55
C GLN A 57 -13.94 -36.52 -19.25
N LYS A 58 -13.22 -36.92 -18.19
CA LYS A 58 -13.80 -37.05 -16.85
C LYS A 58 -13.98 -35.69 -16.17
N PRO A 59 -15.03 -35.52 -15.35
CA PRO A 59 -15.27 -34.31 -14.56
C PRO A 59 -14.33 -34.18 -13.35
N GLU A 60 -13.71 -35.29 -12.93
CA GLU A 60 -12.62 -35.33 -11.94
C GLU A 60 -11.45 -34.45 -12.41
N GLY A 61 -10.82 -33.67 -11.54
CA GLY A 61 -9.73 -32.75 -11.96
C GLY A 61 -10.17 -31.36 -12.38
N ARG A 62 -11.46 -31.14 -12.69
CA ARG A 62 -11.92 -29.92 -13.39
C ARG A 62 -12.67 -28.93 -12.51
N MET A 63 -13.02 -29.30 -11.28
CA MET A 63 -13.78 -28.45 -10.36
C MET A 63 -13.17 -28.45 -8.96
N GLY A 64 -13.50 -27.42 -8.17
CA GLY A 64 -13.05 -27.30 -6.79
C GLY A 64 -11.58 -26.90 -6.64
N ALA A 65 -10.89 -27.51 -5.67
CA ALA A 65 -9.54 -27.12 -5.28
C ALA A 65 -8.49 -27.32 -6.39
N GLU A 66 -8.67 -28.32 -7.25
CA GLU A 66 -7.76 -28.63 -8.34
C GLU A 66 -7.80 -27.56 -9.45
N LEU A 67 -9.00 -27.02 -9.72
CA LEU A 67 -9.16 -25.87 -10.62
C LEU A 67 -8.55 -24.60 -10.01
N ALA A 68 -8.75 -24.37 -8.72
CA ALA A 68 -8.18 -23.22 -8.02
C ALA A 68 -6.64 -23.24 -8.02
N ALA A 69 -6.02 -24.42 -7.89
CA ALA A 69 -4.57 -24.58 -7.96
C ALA A 69 -4.01 -24.27 -9.36
N SER A 70 -4.68 -24.71 -10.42
CA SER A 70 -4.27 -24.42 -11.80
C SER A 70 -4.51 -22.96 -12.24
N TYR A 71 -5.45 -22.27 -11.58
CA TYR A 71 -5.69 -20.83 -11.79
C TYR A 71 -4.76 -19.92 -10.97
N THR A 72 -3.82 -20.48 -10.21
CA THR A 72 -2.78 -19.65 -9.58
C THR A 72 -1.93 -18.99 -10.66
N ARG A 73 -2.12 -17.68 -10.84
CA ARG A 73 -1.38 -16.86 -11.80
C ARG A 73 0.07 -16.71 -11.37
N THR A 74 0.87 -17.74 -11.65
CA THR A 74 2.31 -17.73 -11.45
C THR A 74 3.03 -16.77 -12.41
N ASP A 75 2.36 -16.27 -13.45
CA ASP A 75 2.82 -15.15 -14.30
C ASP A 75 2.80 -13.80 -13.54
N LEU A 76 1.89 -13.64 -12.57
CA LEU A 76 1.88 -12.52 -11.62
C LEU A 76 2.90 -12.69 -10.48
N SER A 77 3.71 -13.76 -10.48
CA SER A 77 4.84 -13.96 -9.55
C SER A 77 6.02 -12.99 -9.76
N ARG A 78 5.75 -11.78 -10.27
CA ARG A 78 6.58 -10.60 -9.99
C ARG A 78 6.69 -10.27 -8.49
N VAL A 79 5.91 -10.94 -7.65
CA VAL A 79 6.13 -11.05 -6.20
C VAL A 79 7.11 -12.19 -5.87
N GLY A 80 8.07 -12.49 -6.75
CA GLY A 80 9.34 -13.03 -6.27
C GLY A 80 9.80 -12.08 -5.18
N LYS A 81 10.04 -12.59 -3.98
CA LYS A 81 10.49 -11.82 -2.82
C LYS A 81 11.82 -11.18 -3.18
N CYS A 82 11.78 -10.05 -3.88
CA CYS A 82 12.96 -9.30 -4.23
C CYS A 82 13.53 -8.83 -2.92
N VAL A 83 14.73 -9.30 -2.63
CA VAL A 83 15.53 -8.77 -1.53
C VAL A 83 15.58 -7.26 -1.74
N PRO A 84 15.12 -6.44 -0.78
CA PRO A 84 15.14 -5.00 -0.93
C PRO A 84 16.58 -4.56 -1.25
N ALA A 85 16.73 -3.66 -2.23
CA ALA A 85 18.04 -3.26 -2.71
C ALA A 85 18.95 -2.71 -1.59
N SER A 86 18.36 -2.16 -0.52
CA SER A 86 19.08 -1.73 0.67
C SER A 86 19.95 -2.83 1.28
N LEU A 87 19.49 -4.09 1.31
CA LEU A 87 20.25 -5.21 1.90
C LEU A 87 21.55 -5.51 1.14
N ASN A 88 21.63 -5.16 -0.14
CA ASN A 88 22.85 -5.37 -0.93
C ASN A 88 23.95 -4.35 -0.59
N PHE A 89 23.60 -3.21 0.00
CA PHE A 89 24.52 -2.09 0.26
C PHE A 89 24.66 -1.76 1.76
N THR A 90 23.81 -2.33 2.62
CA THR A 90 23.92 -2.13 4.07
C THR A 90 25.11 -2.90 4.62
N HIS A 91 25.97 -2.18 5.34
CA HIS A 91 27.06 -2.75 6.12
C HIS A 91 26.71 -2.68 7.61
N GLY A 92 26.99 -3.74 8.35
CA GLY A 92 26.70 -3.82 9.79
C GLY A 92 25.93 -5.08 10.16
N ASP A 93 25.42 -5.10 11.39
CA ASP A 93 24.57 -6.19 11.87
C ASP A 93 23.18 -6.09 11.20
N PRO A 94 22.71 -7.14 10.49
CA PRO A 94 21.38 -7.15 9.87
C PRO A 94 20.23 -7.19 10.88
N HIS A 95 20.50 -7.48 12.16
CA HIS A 95 19.49 -7.46 13.22
C HIS A 95 19.24 -6.06 13.78
N GLU A 96 20.13 -5.11 13.51
CA GLU A 96 20.00 -3.71 13.91
C GLU A 96 19.38 -2.88 12.77
N PRO A 97 18.65 -1.80 13.08
CA PRO A 97 18.20 -0.86 12.06
C PRO A 97 19.42 -0.25 11.32
N PRO A 98 19.30 0.03 10.01
CA PRO A 98 20.39 0.63 9.25
C PRO A 98 20.91 1.92 9.90
N VAL A 99 22.23 2.02 10.06
CA VAL A 99 22.87 3.21 10.61
C VAL A 99 22.71 4.38 9.63
N GLN A 100 22.00 5.43 10.06
CA GLN A 100 21.80 6.66 9.28
C GLN A 100 22.50 7.82 9.98
N CYS A 101 23.54 8.36 9.34
CA CYS A 101 24.32 9.47 9.86
C CYS A 101 23.69 10.80 9.43
N PHE A 102 23.07 11.51 10.38
CA PHE A 102 22.43 12.81 10.15
C PHE A 102 23.26 14.00 10.65
N ALA A 103 24.41 13.72 11.27
CA ALA A 103 25.35 14.75 11.68
C ALA A 103 26.30 15.12 10.55
N THR A 104 26.52 16.42 10.35
CA THR A 104 27.56 16.93 9.43
C THR A 104 28.74 17.47 10.23
N VAL A 105 29.95 17.34 9.68
CA VAL A 105 31.17 17.84 10.34
C VAL A 105 31.08 19.34 10.59
N ASN A 106 30.46 20.11 9.69
CA ASN A 106 30.27 21.55 9.90
C ASN A 106 29.45 21.83 11.16
N ARG A 107 28.33 21.12 11.35
CA ARG A 107 27.49 21.28 12.54
C ARG A 107 28.19 20.80 13.81
N LEU A 108 28.95 19.72 13.76
CA LEU A 108 29.70 19.21 14.92
C LEU A 108 30.92 20.08 15.27
N ALA A 109 31.56 20.70 14.29
CA ALA A 109 32.79 21.48 14.49
C ALA A 109 32.53 22.94 14.86
N PHE A 110 31.43 23.53 14.36
CA PHE A 110 31.11 24.95 14.52
C PHE A 110 29.73 25.22 15.12
N GLY A 111 28.97 24.17 15.47
CA GLY A 111 27.72 24.31 16.22
C GLY A 111 27.94 24.79 17.65
N GLU A 112 26.85 24.86 18.40
CA GLU A 112 26.89 25.20 19.83
C GLU A 112 27.69 24.14 20.58
N LYS A 113 28.85 24.54 21.12
CA LYS A 113 29.76 23.62 21.80
C LYS A 113 29.47 23.55 23.28
N SER A 114 29.37 22.33 23.79
CA SER A 114 29.36 22.02 25.20
C SER A 114 30.78 21.88 25.77
N LEU A 115 30.93 22.12 27.08
CA LEU A 115 32.21 21.99 27.77
C LEU A 115 32.64 20.52 27.78
N GLY A 116 33.85 20.22 27.29
CA GLY A 116 34.38 18.85 27.23
C GLY A 116 34.24 18.16 25.87
N GLU A 117 33.84 18.89 24.83
CA GLU A 117 33.73 18.32 23.48
C GLU A 117 35.08 17.87 22.89
N PRO A 118 35.08 16.74 22.17
CA PRO A 118 36.28 16.21 21.54
C PRO A 118 36.79 17.09 20.40
N ALA A 119 38.06 16.91 20.04
CA ALA A 119 38.64 17.60 18.89
C ALA A 119 37.93 17.19 17.58
N VAL A 120 37.84 18.11 16.62
CA VAL A 120 37.10 17.91 15.35
C VAL A 120 37.49 16.62 14.61
N GLN A 121 38.76 16.22 14.69
CA GLN A 121 39.27 14.99 14.07
C GLN A 121 38.64 13.72 14.64
N GLN A 122 38.16 13.74 15.88
CA GLN A 122 37.53 12.60 16.55
C GLN A 122 36.08 12.38 16.08
N TYR A 123 35.49 13.34 15.35
CA TYR A 123 34.19 13.16 14.69
C TYR A 123 34.30 12.44 13.34
N LEU A 124 35.52 12.13 12.88
CA LEU A 124 35.74 11.43 11.62
C LEU A 124 35.86 9.93 11.87
N TRP A 125 35.21 9.14 11.01
CA TRP A 125 35.42 7.70 10.99
C TRP A 125 36.88 7.39 10.68
N SER A 126 37.51 6.65 11.59
CA SER A 126 38.88 6.19 11.48
C SER A 126 38.93 4.67 11.24
N GLY A 127 40.10 4.10 11.00
CA GLY A 127 40.27 2.63 11.00
C GLY A 127 40.32 2.01 12.41
N LYS A 128 40.19 2.81 13.48
CA LYS A 128 40.40 2.38 14.87
C LYS A 128 39.06 2.30 15.61
N THR A 129 38.69 1.09 16.02
CA THR A 129 37.41 0.80 16.71
C THR A 129 37.15 1.69 17.92
N ARG A 130 38.19 1.96 18.74
CA ARG A 130 38.06 2.81 19.94
C ARG A 130 37.65 4.24 19.63
N LEU A 131 38.13 4.82 18.53
CA LEU A 131 37.78 6.19 18.15
C LEU A 131 36.40 6.23 17.48
N ASN A 132 36.11 5.23 16.66
CA ASN A 132 34.85 5.09 15.95
C ASN A 132 33.65 4.92 16.88
N ALA A 133 33.83 4.29 18.04
CA ALA A 133 32.77 4.10 19.03
C ALA A 133 32.20 5.43 19.57
N PHE A 134 32.96 6.52 19.48
CA PHE A 134 32.55 7.84 19.99
C PHE A 134 32.14 8.81 18.87
N VAL A 135 32.12 8.37 17.61
CA VAL A 135 31.67 9.22 16.50
C VAL A 135 30.16 9.40 16.59
N PRO A 136 29.65 10.64 16.76
CA PRO A 136 28.23 10.87 16.87
C PRO A 136 27.54 10.65 15.51
N ILE A 137 26.54 9.77 15.50
CA ILE A 137 25.74 9.45 14.31
C ILE A 137 24.67 10.52 14.06
N SER A 138 24.15 11.12 15.13
CA SER A 138 23.19 12.23 15.08
C SER A 138 23.65 13.35 16.00
N THR A 139 23.26 14.58 15.68
CA THR A 139 23.54 15.72 16.56
C THR A 139 22.54 15.74 17.71
N PRO A 140 22.98 16.00 18.95
CA PRO A 140 22.05 16.21 20.06
C PRO A 140 21.09 17.35 19.70
N GLU A 141 19.84 17.25 20.17
CA GLU A 141 18.93 18.39 20.14
C GLU A 141 19.57 19.49 20.99
N ASP A 142 19.75 20.68 20.40
CA ASP A 142 20.26 21.84 21.13
C ASP A 142 19.49 21.97 22.46
N SER A 143 20.11 22.47 23.53
CA SER A 143 19.51 22.58 24.86
C SER A 143 18.19 23.40 24.91
N ASN A 144 17.88 24.12 23.83
CA ASN A 144 16.62 24.83 23.58
C ASN A 144 15.64 24.08 22.63
N GLY A 145 15.87 22.78 22.37
CA GLY A 145 15.00 21.88 21.61
C GLY A 145 14.78 22.25 20.12
N SER A 146 15.50 23.23 19.58
CA SER A 146 15.02 23.96 18.39
C SER A 146 15.84 23.76 17.12
N GLY A 147 17.15 23.53 17.11
CA GLY A 147 17.91 23.66 15.85
C GLY A 147 17.65 22.57 14.82
N SER A 148 17.59 21.29 15.23
CA SER A 148 17.44 20.17 14.30
C SER A 148 16.01 19.98 13.80
N THR A 149 15.03 20.22 14.67
CA THR A 149 13.61 19.92 14.44
C THR A 149 12.80 21.16 14.07
N ALA A 150 13.31 22.38 14.20
CA ALA A 150 12.58 23.61 13.84
C ALA A 150 12.11 23.61 12.39
N LEU A 151 12.96 23.19 11.44
CA LEU A 151 12.55 23.15 10.03
C LEU A 151 11.42 22.12 9.81
N GLY A 152 11.52 20.96 10.45
CA GLY A 152 10.47 19.93 10.39
C GLY A 152 9.16 20.42 11.00
N ASN A 153 9.21 21.10 12.15
CA ASN A 153 8.04 21.65 12.83
C ASN A 153 7.40 22.80 12.05
N THR A 154 8.19 23.69 11.46
CA THR A 154 7.70 24.78 10.60
C THR A 154 7.08 24.25 9.32
N LYS A 155 7.65 23.22 8.69
CA LYS A 155 7.05 22.57 7.52
C LYS A 155 5.78 21.82 7.87
N ARG A 156 5.76 21.11 9.01
CA ARG A 156 4.56 20.43 9.49
C ARG A 156 3.41 21.42 9.76
N SER A 157 3.69 22.57 10.37
CA SER A 157 2.67 23.60 10.59
C SER A 157 2.20 24.26 9.30
N GLN A 158 3.10 24.45 8.31
CA GLN A 158 2.72 24.90 6.96
C GLN A 158 1.78 23.91 6.26
N TRP A 159 2.07 22.61 6.33
CA TRP A 159 1.20 21.58 5.73
C TRP A 159 -0.14 21.45 6.45
N ALA A 160 -0.17 21.58 7.77
CA ALA A 160 -1.42 21.61 8.53
C ALA A 160 -2.30 22.80 8.09
N ARG A 161 -1.72 24.00 7.98
CA ARG A 161 -2.44 25.19 7.49
C ARG A 161 -2.96 25.03 6.07
N ALA A 162 -2.19 24.38 5.20
CA ALA A 162 -2.63 24.13 3.82
C ALA A 162 -3.74 23.07 3.74
N ALA A 163 -3.81 22.14 4.70
CA ALA A 163 -4.89 21.15 4.77
C ALA A 163 -6.20 21.75 5.28
N ASP A 164 -6.12 22.74 6.17
CA ASP A 164 -7.28 23.42 6.79
C ASP A 164 -7.71 24.70 6.05
N ASP A 165 -7.32 24.87 4.77
CA ASP A 165 -7.60 26.09 4.01
C ASP A 165 -9.10 26.22 3.65
N ASP A 166 -9.74 27.31 4.07
CA ASP A 166 -11.16 27.57 3.83
C ASP A 166 -11.37 28.30 2.49
N MET A 167 -11.99 27.59 1.55
CA MET A 167 -12.28 28.08 0.19
C MET A 167 -13.14 29.35 0.15
N TYR A 168 -13.95 29.60 1.19
CA TYR A 168 -14.84 30.77 1.22
C TYR A 168 -14.23 31.99 1.91
N SER A 169 -13.04 31.84 2.48
CA SER A 169 -12.32 32.94 3.09
C SER A 169 -11.47 33.66 2.05
N THR A 170 -11.49 34.99 2.06
CA THR A 170 -10.60 35.77 1.20
C THR A 170 -9.32 36.12 1.96
N SER A 171 -8.19 36.14 1.27
CA SER A 171 -6.89 36.51 1.87
C SER A 171 -6.91 37.88 2.56
N ALA A 172 -7.69 38.83 2.02
CA ALA A 172 -7.87 40.15 2.63
C ALA A 172 -8.62 40.10 3.96
N GLN A 173 -9.67 39.28 4.06
CA GLN A 173 -10.43 39.10 5.29
C GLN A 173 -9.59 38.40 6.36
N VAL A 174 -8.92 37.30 6.01
CA VAL A 174 -8.04 36.56 6.93
C VAL A 174 -6.90 37.45 7.47
N ALA A 175 -6.32 38.30 6.61
CA ALA A 175 -5.29 39.26 7.03
C ALA A 175 -5.84 40.34 7.97
N ALA A 176 -7.03 40.89 7.69
CA ALA A 176 -7.67 41.87 8.57
C ALA A 176 -8.06 41.26 9.93
N ASP A 177 -8.64 40.06 9.95
CA ASP A 177 -9.10 39.41 11.18
C ASP A 177 -7.91 38.99 12.06
N SER A 178 -6.84 38.45 11.47
CA SER A 178 -5.63 38.07 12.22
C SER A 178 -4.91 39.26 12.85
N THR A 179 -4.81 40.38 12.11
CA THR A 179 -4.20 41.62 12.63
C THR A 179 -5.07 42.26 13.71
N ALA A 180 -6.41 42.28 13.53
CA ALA A 180 -7.35 42.78 14.53
C ALA A 180 -7.31 41.98 15.83
N LEU A 181 -7.28 40.64 15.74
CA LEU A 181 -7.16 39.76 16.92
C LEU A 181 -5.84 39.96 17.66
N GLN A 182 -4.73 40.11 16.94
CA GLN A 182 -3.43 40.35 17.56
C GLN A 182 -3.36 41.73 18.24
N ALA A 183 -3.98 42.75 17.64
CA ALA A 183 -4.10 44.08 18.23
C ALA A 183 -5.01 44.10 19.46
N ALA A 184 -6.11 43.34 19.45
CA ALA A 184 -7.00 43.19 20.60
C ALA A 184 -6.34 42.44 21.76
N ALA A 185 -5.53 41.41 21.47
CA ALA A 185 -4.78 40.65 22.47
C ALA A 185 -3.67 41.47 23.12
N ASN A 186 -3.02 42.37 22.37
CA ASN A 186 -1.95 43.24 22.84
C ASN A 186 -2.35 44.71 22.71
N SER A 187 -3.36 45.13 23.47
CA SER A 187 -3.84 46.53 23.51
C SER A 187 -2.78 47.55 23.93
N ALA A 188 -1.66 47.08 24.51
CA ALA A 188 -0.55 47.91 24.97
C ALA A 188 0.32 48.51 23.84
N ALA A 189 0.16 48.09 22.57
CA ALA A 189 1.11 48.44 21.50
C ALA A 189 0.80 49.76 20.75
N CYS A 190 -0.35 50.40 20.96
CA CYS A 190 -0.73 51.60 20.18
C CYS A 190 -1.18 52.82 21.00
N HIS A 191 -0.97 52.83 22.31
CA HIS A 191 -0.71 54.12 22.95
C HIS A 191 0.77 54.42 22.75
N THR A 192 1.11 54.89 21.54
CA THR A 192 2.43 55.45 21.26
C THR A 192 2.62 56.67 22.16
N ALA A 193 3.09 56.43 23.39
CA ALA A 193 3.83 57.44 24.11
C ALA A 193 4.90 57.90 23.12
N ARG A 194 4.79 59.15 22.69
CA ARG A 194 5.64 59.71 21.66
C ARG A 194 7.08 59.56 22.13
N CYS A 195 7.84 58.66 21.51
CA CYS A 195 9.28 58.55 21.74
C CYS A 195 9.93 59.83 21.22
N VAL A 196 10.17 60.79 22.10
CA VAL A 196 10.93 62.00 21.79
C VAL A 196 12.41 61.66 21.95
N PRO A 197 13.25 61.82 20.91
CA PRO A 197 14.67 61.58 21.06
C PRO A 197 15.24 62.54 22.11
N PRO A 198 16.15 62.09 22.99
CA PRO A 198 16.80 62.97 23.95
C PRO A 198 17.62 64.04 23.21
N SER A 199 17.52 65.29 23.65
CA SER A 199 18.26 66.43 23.12
C SER A 199 19.13 67.02 24.24
N GLU A 200 20.36 67.42 23.92
CA GLU A 200 21.35 67.91 24.89
C GLU A 200 20.93 69.24 25.55
N ASP A 201 20.10 70.04 24.85
CA ASP A 201 19.62 71.36 25.33
C ASP A 201 18.22 71.31 26.00
N GLY A 202 17.74 70.11 26.37
CA GLY A 202 16.40 69.90 26.94
C GLY A 202 15.41 69.24 25.97
N PRO A 203 14.15 69.01 26.35
CA PRO A 203 13.20 68.25 25.53
C PRO A 203 12.96 68.96 24.18
N ALA A 204 13.21 68.25 23.08
CA ALA A 204 13.06 68.77 21.72
C ALA A 204 11.65 69.37 21.50
N SER A 205 11.58 70.58 20.93
CA SER A 205 10.29 71.22 20.64
C SER A 205 9.52 70.39 19.61
N VAL A 206 8.41 69.84 20.06
CA VAL A 206 7.53 69.03 19.24
C VAL A 206 6.70 69.96 18.34
N GLY A 207 6.99 69.94 17.03
CA GLY A 207 6.19 70.62 16.01
C GLY A 207 4.70 70.19 16.03
N LYS A 208 3.84 71.15 15.64
CA LYS A 208 2.36 71.18 15.64
C LYS A 208 1.66 69.85 15.99
N LYS A 209 0.88 69.88 17.07
CA LYS A 209 -0.12 68.85 17.40
C LYS A 209 -1.16 68.79 16.28
N ALA A 210 -1.56 67.59 15.86
CA ALA A 210 -2.75 67.45 15.03
C ALA A 210 -3.94 67.99 15.84
N ALA A 211 -4.54 69.08 15.38
CA ALA A 211 -5.69 69.71 16.00
C ALA A 211 -6.75 69.98 14.94
N GLY A 212 -8.02 69.80 15.29
CA GLY A 212 -9.17 70.01 14.41
C GLY A 212 -9.85 68.72 13.97
N HIS A 213 -10.64 68.82 12.89
CA HIS A 213 -11.56 67.77 12.43
C HIS A 213 -10.94 66.38 12.28
N PHE A 214 -9.66 66.29 11.91
CA PHE A 214 -8.93 65.03 11.75
C PHE A 214 -8.71 64.27 13.07
N ALA A 215 -8.52 64.97 14.19
CA ALA A 215 -8.41 64.33 15.51
C ALA A 215 -9.78 63.78 15.96
N ALA A 216 -10.85 64.54 15.71
CA ALA A 216 -12.22 64.12 15.97
C ALA A 216 -12.74 63.07 14.98
N GLU A 217 -12.08 62.87 13.84
CA GLU A 217 -12.45 61.85 12.86
C GLU A 217 -11.89 60.48 13.23
N LEU A 218 -10.66 60.43 13.74
CA LEU A 218 -10.01 59.20 14.23
C LEU A 218 -10.68 58.62 15.48
N ASP A 219 -11.32 59.45 16.30
CA ASP A 219 -12.05 59.04 17.53
C ASP A 219 -13.48 58.51 17.27
N LYS A 220 -13.94 58.48 16.01
CA LYS A 220 -15.31 58.04 15.71
C LYS A 220 -15.43 56.52 15.76
N ASN A 221 -16.49 56.04 16.42
CA ASN A 221 -16.77 54.63 16.65
C ASN A 221 -16.73 53.74 15.39
N TYR A 222 -16.99 54.28 14.19
CA TYR A 222 -16.93 53.48 12.96
C TYR A 222 -15.50 53.08 12.55
N HIS A 223 -14.46 53.78 13.02
CA HIS A 223 -13.07 53.32 12.89
C HIS A 223 -12.75 52.21 13.89
N ALA A 224 -13.27 52.30 15.12
CA ALA A 224 -13.13 51.24 16.12
C ALA A 224 -13.89 49.95 15.74
N ILE A 225 -14.98 50.08 14.98
CA ILE A 225 -15.81 48.96 14.51
C ILE A 225 -15.39 48.48 13.11
N GLY A 226 -14.36 49.07 12.49
CA GLY A 226 -13.81 48.61 11.20
C GLY A 226 -14.73 48.81 9.98
N LEU A 227 -15.72 49.70 10.06
CA LEU A 227 -16.79 49.85 9.06
C LEU A 227 -16.44 50.81 7.90
N ARG A 228 -15.20 51.29 7.78
CA ARG A 228 -14.73 52.01 6.59
C ARG A 228 -13.33 51.55 6.16
N LYS A 229 -13.26 51.09 4.91
CA LYS A 229 -12.04 51.03 4.08
C LYS A 229 -11.73 52.42 3.55
#